data_AF-A0A328BJN7-F1
#
_entry.id   AF-A0A328BJN7-F1
#
_cell.length_a   1.000
_cell.length_b   1.000
_cell.length_c   1.000
_cell.angle_alpha   90.00
_cell.angle_beta   90.00
_cell.angle_gamma   90.00
#
_symmetry.space_group_name_H-M   'P 1'
#
loop_
_entity.id
_entity.type
_entity.pdbx_description
1 polymer ?
#
loop_
_entity_poly.entity_id
_entity_poly.type
_entity_poly.pdbx_seq_one_letter_code
_entity_poly.pdbx_strand_id
1 'polypeptide(L)'
;MKPNSGLEAFVERNRADFDAFEPRPDLWDALEARLDLPADADEASGATPTPVVPLHPFTMAPAPTQPQATAPAARFGWQRYAAAAAVALMLVAGGYGLRRADETPGAVAATDTAAMTTLGAQSAPVSVMDEPEAMAVSSNAAARRLEKAVKRMETYYAAQISEKKHELDLLDAAAPGTMPNDADWKQEMAAQDSTYRQLRADLFQNPDPNAVLDAMNQNLQIRLDILNQQLRTREQIRQYHDDAYTLAADK
;
A
#
# COMPACT_ATOMS: atom_id res chain seq x y z
N MET A 1 -20.50 -44.26 10.18
CA MET A 1 -19.31 -43.48 10.58
C MET A 1 -19.04 -42.46 9.48
N LYS A 2 -19.19 -41.17 9.77
CA LYS A 2 -18.92 -40.12 8.76
C LYS A 2 -17.40 -40.00 8.62
N PRO A 3 -16.84 -39.91 7.40
CA PRO A 3 -15.40 -39.73 7.24
C PRO A 3 -15.00 -38.38 7.82
N ASN A 4 -14.04 -38.39 8.74
CA ASN A 4 -13.48 -37.19 9.37
C ASN A 4 -12.97 -36.27 8.25
N SER A 5 -13.35 -34.99 8.35
CA SER A 5 -13.05 -34.01 7.31
C SER A 5 -11.52 -33.82 7.17
N GLY A 6 -11.03 -33.48 5.98
CA GLY A 6 -9.59 -33.29 5.76
C GLY A 6 -8.95 -32.22 6.67
N LEU A 7 -9.75 -31.29 7.18
CA LEU A 7 -9.35 -30.29 8.17
C LEU A 7 -9.05 -30.93 9.54
N GLU A 8 -9.89 -31.87 9.97
CA GLU A 8 -9.78 -32.52 11.29
C GLU A 8 -8.50 -33.36 11.38
N ALA A 9 -8.21 -34.13 10.32
CA ALA A 9 -6.96 -34.88 10.21
C ALA A 9 -5.71 -33.98 10.06
N PHE A 10 -5.87 -32.77 9.52
CA PHE A 10 -4.80 -31.78 9.44
C PHE A 10 -4.52 -31.14 10.81
N VAL A 11 -5.56 -30.69 11.51
CA VAL A 11 -5.44 -30.08 12.85
C VAL A 11 -4.83 -31.08 13.83
N GLU A 12 -5.26 -32.34 13.81
CA GLU A 12 -4.72 -33.37 14.71
C GLU A 12 -3.23 -33.66 14.44
N ARG A 13 -2.81 -33.61 13.16
CA ARG A 13 -1.42 -33.82 12.76
C ARG A 13 -0.50 -32.65 13.12
N ASN A 14 -1.02 -31.43 13.18
CA ASN A 14 -0.26 -30.22 13.50
C ASN A 14 -0.44 -29.75 14.95
N ARG A 15 -1.21 -30.49 15.77
CA ARG A 15 -1.52 -30.09 17.16
C ARG A 15 -0.28 -29.85 18.01
N ALA A 16 0.72 -30.73 17.90
CA ALA A 16 1.97 -30.60 18.64
C ALA A 16 2.75 -29.33 18.25
N ASP A 17 2.68 -28.91 16.99
CA ASP A 17 3.34 -27.69 16.52
C ASP A 17 2.61 -26.42 16.98
N PHE A 18 1.28 -26.48 17.13
CA PHE A 18 0.48 -25.39 17.71
C PHE A 18 0.70 -25.24 19.22
N ASP A 19 0.81 -26.35 19.94
CA ASP A 19 1.02 -26.37 21.39
C ASP A 19 2.50 -26.14 21.78
N ALA A 20 3.44 -26.10 20.82
CA ALA A 20 4.87 -25.88 21.07
C ALA A 20 5.21 -24.45 21.50
N PHE A 21 4.36 -23.47 21.16
CA PHE A 21 4.58 -22.06 21.46
C PHE A 21 3.66 -21.61 22.59
N GLU A 22 4.05 -21.91 23.82
CA GLU A 22 3.40 -21.31 24.99
C GLU A 22 3.72 -19.80 25.03
N PRO A 23 2.72 -18.92 25.19
CA PRO A 23 3.00 -17.51 25.42
C PRO A 23 3.79 -17.35 26.73
N ARG A 24 4.57 -16.27 26.85
CA ARG A 24 5.26 -15.95 28.11
C ARG A 24 4.21 -15.89 29.24
N PRO A 25 4.48 -16.48 30.42
CA PRO A 25 3.51 -16.53 31.52
C PRO A 25 3.08 -15.13 31.98
N ASP A 26 3.98 -14.15 31.89
CA ASP A 26 3.73 -12.75 32.30
C ASP A 26 3.08 -11.91 31.18
N LEU A 27 2.70 -12.51 30.05
CA LEU A 27 2.16 -11.78 28.90
C LEU A 27 0.85 -11.06 29.24
N TRP A 28 0.01 -11.67 30.08
CA TRP A 28 -1.24 -11.05 30.51
C TRP A 28 -1.02 -9.84 31.42
N ASP A 29 -0.10 -9.95 32.38
CA ASP A 29 0.27 -8.83 33.27
C ASP A 29 0.85 -7.65 32.47
N ALA A 30 1.65 -7.95 31.43
CA ALA A 30 2.21 -6.92 30.55
C ALA A 30 1.14 -6.24 29.67
N LEU A 31 0.11 -6.98 29.23
CA LEU A 31 -1.00 -6.41 28.48
C LEU A 31 -1.87 -5.51 29.35
N GLU A 32 -2.16 -5.92 30.59
CA GLU A 32 -2.90 -5.12 31.57
C GLU A 32 -2.15 -3.82 31.89
N ALA A 33 -0.85 -3.89 32.17
CA ALA A 33 -0.03 -2.71 32.42
C ALA A 33 0.02 -1.74 31.21
N ARG A 34 -0.03 -2.26 29.97
CA ARG A 34 -0.03 -1.44 28.75
C ARG A 34 -1.36 -0.74 28.50
N LEU A 35 -2.48 -1.35 28.87
CA LEU A 35 -3.82 -0.74 28.73
C LEU A 35 -3.98 0.50 29.63
N ASP A 36 -3.27 0.54 30.75
CA ASP A 36 -3.27 1.66 31.69
C ASP A 36 -2.32 2.81 31.30
N LEU A 37 -1.46 2.62 30.28
CA LEU A 37 -0.54 3.66 29.81
C LEU A 37 -1.19 4.56 28.75
N PRO A 38 -1.00 5.90 28.82
CA PRO A 38 -1.42 6.80 27.75
C PRO A 38 -0.61 6.50 26.47
N ALA A 39 -1.27 6.56 25.31
CA ALA A 39 -0.78 6.12 24.00
C ALA A 39 0.53 6.80 23.51
N ASP A 40 1.05 7.79 24.24
CA ASP A 40 2.25 8.54 23.89
C ASP A 40 3.55 7.95 24.50
N ALA A 41 3.47 6.88 25.29
CA ALA A 41 4.61 6.27 25.97
C ALA A 41 5.34 5.16 25.19
N ASP A 42 4.78 4.71 24.07
CA ASP A 42 5.31 3.56 23.29
C ASP A 42 6.55 3.90 22.42
N GLU A 43 6.99 5.17 22.35
CA GLU A 43 8.16 5.57 21.55
C GLU A 43 9.53 5.33 22.25
N ALA A 44 9.55 4.91 23.52
CA ALA A 44 10.80 4.82 24.31
C ALA A 44 11.33 3.40 24.60
N SER A 45 10.62 2.33 24.20
CA SER A 45 11.13 0.96 24.31
C SER A 45 11.13 0.29 22.94
N GLY A 46 12.34 0.02 22.42
CA GLY A 46 12.58 -0.61 21.12
C GLY A 46 12.16 -2.08 21.04
N ALA A 47 10.88 -2.38 21.24
CA ALA A 47 10.26 -3.67 20.99
C ALA A 47 9.51 -3.63 19.65
N THR A 48 9.78 -4.63 18.81
CA THR A 48 9.31 -4.80 17.43
C THR A 48 7.80 -4.59 17.24
N PRO A 49 7.36 -3.89 16.17
CA PRO A 49 5.94 -3.73 15.86
C PRO A 49 5.29 -5.08 15.51
N THR A 50 4.15 -5.34 16.13
CA THR A 50 3.29 -6.53 15.96
C THR A 50 2.91 -6.78 14.50
N PRO A 51 3.15 -7.98 13.93
CA PRO A 51 2.65 -8.33 12.61
C PRO A 51 1.14 -8.62 12.67
N VAL A 52 0.34 -7.80 11.97
CA VAL A 52 -1.10 -8.04 11.79
C VAL A 52 -1.28 -9.08 10.68
N VAL A 53 -1.82 -10.24 11.01
CA VAL A 53 -2.15 -11.31 10.04
C VAL A 53 -3.61 -11.14 9.59
N PRO A 54 -3.90 -10.86 8.31
CA PRO A 54 -5.27 -10.81 7.81
C PRO A 54 -5.86 -12.23 7.66
N LEU A 55 -6.99 -12.50 8.31
CA LEU A 55 -7.69 -13.82 8.32
C LEU A 55 -8.91 -13.85 7.38
N HIS A 56 -8.75 -13.90 6.06
CA HIS A 56 -9.88 -14.25 5.16
C HIS A 56 -9.42 -15.06 3.92
N PRO A 57 -9.77 -16.35 3.78
CA PRO A 57 -9.68 -17.05 2.51
C PRO A 57 -10.96 -16.83 1.68
N PHE A 58 -10.85 -16.17 0.54
CA PHE A 58 -11.97 -15.99 -0.40
C PHE A 58 -12.32 -17.32 -1.08
N THR A 59 -13.51 -17.86 -0.81
CA THR A 59 -14.06 -19.02 -1.53
C THR A 59 -14.94 -18.52 -2.68
N MET A 60 -14.53 -18.76 -3.92
CA MET A 60 -15.28 -18.35 -5.12
C MET A 60 -16.24 -19.45 -5.55
N ALA A 61 -17.54 -19.17 -5.53
CA ALA A 61 -18.58 -20.01 -6.15
C ALA A 61 -18.55 -19.87 -7.70
N PRO A 62 -18.99 -20.89 -8.47
CA PRO A 62 -18.73 -20.96 -9.91
C PRO A 62 -19.71 -20.10 -10.73
N ALA A 63 -19.18 -19.35 -11.70
CA ALA A 63 -19.94 -18.61 -12.71
C ALA A 63 -20.23 -19.48 -13.96
N PRO A 64 -21.32 -19.21 -14.71
CA PRO A 64 -21.83 -20.08 -15.77
C PRO A 64 -20.96 -20.08 -17.04
N THR A 65 -20.89 -21.25 -17.66
CA THR A 65 -20.18 -21.60 -18.90
C THR A 65 -20.74 -20.91 -20.15
N GLN A 66 -19.85 -20.33 -20.97
CA GLN A 66 -20.06 -20.05 -22.39
C GLN A 66 -18.94 -20.72 -23.24
N PRO A 67 -19.19 -21.00 -24.54
CA PRO A 67 -18.57 -22.11 -25.26
C PRO A 67 -17.14 -21.83 -25.76
N GLN A 68 -16.31 -22.86 -25.69
CA GLN A 68 -14.91 -22.87 -26.10
C GLN A 68 -14.76 -22.98 -27.63
N ALA A 69 -13.97 -22.09 -28.22
CA ALA A 69 -13.35 -22.30 -29.53
C ALA A 69 -11.95 -22.91 -29.33
N THR A 70 -11.73 -24.05 -29.98
CA THR A 70 -10.55 -24.92 -29.92
C THR A 70 -9.34 -24.40 -30.70
N ALA A 71 -8.16 -24.32 -30.06
CA ALA A 71 -6.84 -24.62 -30.64
C ALA A 71 -5.75 -24.77 -29.53
N PRO A 72 -4.68 -25.57 -29.74
CA PRO A 72 -3.97 -26.25 -28.65
C PRO A 72 -2.68 -25.60 -28.09
N ALA A 73 -2.42 -25.95 -26.82
CA ALA A 73 -1.20 -26.05 -25.99
C ALA A 73 0.10 -25.33 -26.44
N ALA A 74 0.87 -24.67 -25.58
CA ALA A 74 1.22 -25.03 -24.21
C ALA A 74 1.45 -23.78 -23.32
N ARG A 75 1.01 -23.84 -22.06
CA ARG A 75 1.14 -22.73 -21.11
C ARG A 75 1.65 -23.26 -19.78
N PHE A 76 2.93 -23.01 -19.49
CA PHE A 76 3.55 -23.14 -18.17
C PHE A 76 3.23 -21.86 -17.38
N GLY A 77 2.81 -22.02 -16.12
CA GLY A 77 1.95 -21.05 -15.45
C GLY A 77 2.66 -19.86 -14.78
N TRP A 78 2.30 -18.64 -15.19
CA TRP A 78 2.42 -17.39 -14.44
C TRP A 78 1.18 -16.48 -14.59
N GLN A 79 0.02 -17.05 -14.94
CA GLN A 79 -1.20 -16.28 -15.22
C GLN A 79 -2.04 -15.92 -13.97
N ARG A 80 -1.47 -15.91 -12.76
CA ARG A 80 -2.26 -15.59 -11.55
C ARG A 80 -2.36 -14.10 -11.20
N TYR A 81 -1.78 -13.19 -11.98
CA TYR A 81 -1.84 -11.75 -11.66
C TYR A 81 -2.26 -10.85 -12.83
N ALA A 82 -2.87 -11.40 -13.87
CA ALA A 82 -3.39 -10.60 -15.00
C ALA A 82 -4.84 -10.12 -14.83
N ALA A 83 -5.48 -10.32 -13.68
CA ALA A 83 -6.89 -9.98 -13.47
C ALA A 83 -7.14 -9.23 -12.16
N ALA A 84 -6.58 -8.02 -12.03
CA ALA A 84 -6.98 -7.05 -11.00
C ALA A 84 -7.05 -5.60 -11.52
N ALA A 85 -7.12 -5.39 -12.84
CA ALA A 85 -7.26 -4.06 -13.44
C ALA A 85 -8.73 -3.61 -13.64
N ALA A 86 -9.71 -4.30 -13.05
CA ALA A 86 -11.14 -4.01 -13.28
C ALA A 86 -11.89 -3.36 -12.09
N VAL A 87 -11.33 -3.31 -10.88
CA VAL A 87 -12.04 -2.70 -9.73
C VAL A 87 -11.64 -1.24 -9.49
N ALA A 88 -10.47 -0.81 -9.96
CA ALA A 88 -10.00 0.57 -9.81
C ALA A 88 -10.59 1.57 -10.85
N LEU A 89 -11.40 1.10 -11.80
CA LEU A 89 -12.23 1.97 -12.65
C LEU A 89 -13.68 2.11 -12.13
N MET A 90 -14.00 1.57 -10.95
CA MET A 90 -15.33 1.67 -10.34
C MET A 90 -15.36 2.44 -9.01
N LEU A 91 -14.44 3.37 -8.79
CA LEU A 91 -14.56 4.38 -7.71
C LEU A 91 -14.68 5.82 -8.23
N VAL A 92 -14.47 6.05 -9.53
CA VAL A 92 -14.63 7.37 -10.15
C VAL A 92 -16.10 7.70 -10.48
N ALA A 93 -17.02 6.72 -10.51
CA ALA A 93 -18.43 6.94 -10.86
C ALA A 93 -19.42 6.97 -9.69
N GLY A 94 -19.01 6.63 -8.45
CA GLY A 94 -19.93 6.50 -7.31
C GLY A 94 -20.10 7.75 -6.43
N GLY A 95 -19.17 8.70 -6.49
CA GLY A 95 -19.14 9.85 -5.56
C GLY A 95 -19.79 11.15 -6.07
N TYR A 96 -20.11 11.25 -7.36
CA TYR A 96 -20.46 12.53 -7.99
C TYR A 96 -21.97 12.71 -8.31
N GLY A 97 -22.81 11.76 -7.91
CA GLY A 97 -24.19 11.66 -8.41
C GLY A 97 -25.32 12.20 -7.53
N LEU A 98 -25.05 12.67 -6.30
CA LEU A 98 -26.11 13.10 -5.36
C LEU A 98 -25.80 14.45 -4.73
N ARG A 99 -25.73 15.50 -5.56
CA ARG A 99 -26.02 16.88 -5.09
C ARG A 99 -26.36 17.83 -6.25
N ARG A 100 -27.51 17.62 -6.88
CA ARG A 100 -28.20 18.67 -7.65
C ARG A 100 -29.71 18.65 -7.40
N ALA A 101 -30.12 19.50 -6.48
CA ALA A 101 -31.43 20.13 -6.28
C ALA A 101 -31.14 21.19 -5.19
N ASP A 102 -31.39 22.50 -5.30
CA ASP A 102 -32.31 23.28 -6.12
C ASP A 102 -31.67 24.66 -6.41
N GLU A 103 -31.74 25.12 -7.66
CA GLU A 103 -31.60 26.54 -7.99
C GLU A 103 -32.72 26.92 -8.96
N THR A 104 -33.81 27.47 -8.41
CA THR A 104 -34.82 28.19 -9.18
C THR A 104 -34.35 29.64 -9.41
N PRO A 105 -34.27 30.14 -10.66
CA PRO A 105 -34.03 31.55 -10.90
C PRO A 105 -35.36 32.32 -10.88
N GLY A 106 -35.64 32.97 -9.75
CA GLY A 106 -36.66 34.01 -9.66
C GLY A 106 -36.11 35.33 -10.19
N ALA A 107 -36.39 35.63 -11.44
CA ALA A 107 -36.13 36.93 -12.05
C ALA A 107 -37.23 37.93 -11.66
N VAL A 108 -36.89 38.93 -10.85
CA VAL A 108 -37.54 40.26 -10.85
C VAL A 108 -36.57 41.28 -10.24
N ALA A 109 -36.04 42.18 -11.07
CA ALA A 109 -35.58 43.48 -10.61
C ALA A 109 -35.77 44.49 -11.75
N ALA A 110 -36.84 45.26 -11.63
CA ALA A 110 -37.11 46.44 -12.41
C ALA A 110 -36.46 47.66 -11.73
N THR A 111 -35.90 48.52 -12.58
CA THR A 111 -35.78 50.00 -12.52
C THR A 111 -35.35 50.74 -11.24
N ASP A 112 -34.35 51.61 -11.48
CA ASP A 112 -34.18 52.99 -11.03
C ASP A 112 -34.37 53.33 -9.54
N THR A 113 -33.42 54.04 -8.92
CA THR A 113 -33.43 55.52 -8.84
C THR A 113 -32.25 56.02 -7.98
N ALA A 114 -31.76 57.19 -8.37
CA ALA A 114 -30.79 58.13 -7.80
C ALA A 114 -30.48 58.17 -6.28
N ALA A 115 -29.21 58.52 -6.02
CA ALA A 115 -28.66 59.53 -5.10
C ALA A 115 -29.18 59.64 -3.64
N MET A 116 -28.27 59.69 -2.66
CA MET A 116 -27.81 60.94 -2.02
C MET A 116 -26.88 60.66 -0.82
N THR A 117 -25.85 61.50 -0.71
CA THR A 117 -24.99 61.76 0.46
C THR A 117 -25.78 61.97 1.76
N THR A 118 -25.34 61.38 2.89
CA THR A 118 -25.38 62.03 4.21
C THR A 118 -24.17 61.62 5.06
N LEU A 119 -23.56 62.59 5.74
CA LEU A 119 -22.52 62.42 6.75
C LEU A 119 -23.14 62.10 8.12
N GLY A 120 -22.45 61.26 8.90
CA GLY A 120 -22.31 61.43 10.35
C GLY A 120 -23.03 60.41 11.24
N ALA A 121 -22.25 59.56 11.91
CA ALA A 121 -22.35 59.32 13.36
C ALA A 121 -21.23 58.38 13.80
N GLN A 122 -20.46 58.84 14.79
CA GLN A 122 -19.47 58.06 15.52
C GLN A 122 -20.17 57.06 16.45
N SER A 123 -19.71 55.81 16.42
CA SER A 123 -19.73 54.92 17.58
C SER A 123 -18.87 53.69 17.30
N ALA A 124 -17.63 53.71 17.80
CA ALA A 124 -16.97 52.52 18.34
C ALA A 124 -17.41 52.39 19.82
N PRO A 125 -17.22 51.26 20.54
CA PRO A 125 -16.37 50.12 20.20
C PRO A 125 -16.96 48.74 20.55
N VAL A 126 -16.69 47.71 19.74
CA VAL A 126 -16.49 46.35 20.26
C VAL A 126 -15.42 45.69 19.39
N SER A 127 -14.17 45.68 19.88
CA SER A 127 -13.22 44.65 19.48
C SER A 127 -13.75 43.34 20.04
N VAL A 128 -14.52 42.63 19.23
CA VAL A 128 -14.57 41.17 19.33
C VAL A 128 -13.27 40.74 18.67
N MET A 129 -12.26 40.49 19.50
CA MET A 129 -11.12 39.67 19.11
C MET A 129 -11.67 38.25 18.99
N ASP A 130 -12.35 38.00 17.88
CA ASP A 130 -12.64 36.66 17.38
C ASP A 130 -11.29 36.19 16.83
N GLU A 131 -10.62 35.29 17.54
CA GLU A 131 -9.46 34.58 17.04
C GLU A 131 -9.94 33.35 16.23
N PRO A 132 -9.91 33.38 14.88
CA PRO A 132 -10.07 32.17 14.08
C PRO A 132 -8.76 31.37 13.94
N GLU A 133 -7.71 31.63 14.73
CA GLU A 133 -6.36 31.13 14.43
C GLU A 133 -6.05 29.72 14.96
N ALA A 134 -6.80 29.18 15.93
CA ALA A 134 -6.48 27.87 16.51
C ALA A 134 -6.61 26.69 15.52
N MET A 135 -7.46 26.80 14.48
CA MET A 135 -7.72 25.71 13.54
C MET A 135 -6.69 25.62 12.39
N ALA A 136 -6.08 26.75 11.99
CA ALA A 136 -5.16 26.80 10.84
C ALA A 136 -3.74 26.31 11.17
N VAL A 137 -3.30 26.44 12.42
CA VAL A 137 -1.97 25.97 12.87
C VAL A 137 -1.91 24.43 12.90
N SER A 138 -3.02 23.77 13.25
CA SER A 138 -3.10 22.31 13.35
C SER A 138 -2.97 21.60 11.99
N SER A 139 -3.66 22.09 10.95
CA SER A 139 -3.61 21.51 9.60
C SER A 139 -2.21 21.61 8.98
N ASN A 140 -1.54 22.74 9.16
CA ASN A 140 -0.18 22.95 8.68
C ASN A 140 0.84 22.06 9.43
N ALA A 141 0.63 21.83 10.73
CA ALA A 141 1.46 20.89 11.49
C ALA A 141 1.25 19.43 11.04
N ALA A 142 0.03 19.03 10.67
CA ALA A 142 -0.26 17.70 10.13
C ALA A 142 0.41 17.48 8.75
N ALA A 143 0.31 18.46 7.85
CA ALA A 143 0.98 18.41 6.54
C ALA A 143 2.50 18.24 6.66
N ARG A 144 3.15 18.98 7.57
CA ARG A 144 4.60 18.84 7.82
C ARG A 144 4.98 17.47 8.38
N ARG A 145 4.13 16.84 9.20
CA ARG A 145 4.37 15.48 9.71
C ARG A 145 4.29 14.47 8.58
N LEU A 146 3.30 14.61 7.69
CA LEU A 146 3.14 13.78 6.50
C LEU A 146 4.36 13.88 5.57
N GLU A 147 4.80 15.10 5.24
CA GLU A 147 6.00 15.31 4.42
C GLU A 147 7.25 14.66 5.02
N LYS A 148 7.45 14.81 6.34
CA LYS A 148 8.55 14.16 7.04
C LYS A 148 8.44 12.64 7.00
N ALA A 149 7.24 12.07 7.15
CA ALA A 149 7.01 10.63 7.06
C ALA A 149 7.37 10.10 5.67
N VAL A 150 6.84 10.74 4.61
CA VAL A 150 7.16 10.41 3.21
C VAL A 150 8.66 10.48 2.97
N LYS A 151 9.32 11.56 3.42
CA LYS A 151 10.75 11.74 3.20
C LYS A 151 11.61 10.66 3.86
N ARG A 152 11.26 10.25 5.09
CA ARG A 152 11.95 9.17 5.80
C ARG A 152 11.80 7.83 5.06
N MET A 153 10.57 7.49 4.68
CA MET A 153 10.26 6.30 3.92
C MET A 153 10.99 6.27 2.56
N GLU A 154 10.91 7.37 1.79
CA GLU A 154 11.62 7.52 0.51
C GLU A 154 13.12 7.27 0.66
N THR A 155 13.73 7.87 1.67
CA THR A 155 15.17 7.75 1.90
C THR A 155 15.56 6.30 2.24
N TYR A 156 14.79 5.65 3.09
CA TYR A 156 15.02 4.25 3.49
C TYR A 156 14.95 3.29 2.30
N TYR A 157 13.87 3.35 1.50
CA TYR A 157 13.73 2.45 0.35
C TYR A 157 14.65 2.83 -0.80
N ALA A 158 14.94 4.11 -1.03
CA ALA A 158 15.87 4.52 -2.08
C ALA A 158 17.26 3.91 -1.86
N ALA A 159 17.75 3.90 -0.61
CA ALA A 159 19.00 3.24 -0.26
C ALA A 159 18.99 1.75 -0.62
N GLN A 160 17.99 1.00 -0.12
CA GLN A 160 17.89 -0.44 -0.38
C GLN A 160 17.69 -0.79 -1.86
N ILE A 161 16.81 -0.08 -2.55
CA ILE A 161 16.57 -0.29 -3.99
C ILE A 161 17.86 -0.06 -4.77
N SER A 162 18.63 1.00 -4.45
CA SER A 162 19.88 1.29 -5.14
C SER A 162 20.95 0.23 -4.90
N GLU A 163 21.05 -0.27 -3.66
CA GLU A 163 21.96 -1.34 -3.28
C GLU A 163 21.62 -2.64 -4.02
N LYS A 164 20.34 -3.05 -4.01
CA LYS A 164 19.89 -4.28 -4.68
C LYS A 164 20.01 -4.21 -6.19
N LYS A 165 19.80 -3.03 -6.80
CA LYS A 165 20.06 -2.83 -8.23
C LYS A 165 21.55 -2.97 -8.55
N HIS A 166 22.43 -2.38 -7.73
CA HIS A 166 23.87 -2.52 -7.93
C HIS A 166 24.34 -3.97 -7.81
N GLU A 167 23.84 -4.71 -6.82
CA GLU A 167 24.11 -6.14 -6.66
C GLU A 167 23.69 -6.93 -7.91
N LEU A 168 22.52 -6.59 -8.47
CA LEU A 168 22.00 -7.19 -9.69
C LEU A 168 22.90 -6.91 -10.90
N ASP A 169 23.36 -5.66 -11.05
CA ASP A 169 24.24 -5.23 -12.13
C ASP A 169 25.60 -5.95 -12.07
N LEU A 170 26.15 -6.17 -10.87
CA LEU A 170 27.38 -6.94 -10.68
C LEU A 170 27.21 -8.40 -11.11
N LEU A 171 26.08 -9.01 -10.78
CA LEU A 171 25.76 -10.38 -11.21
C LEU A 171 25.53 -10.48 -12.73
N ASP A 172 24.89 -9.47 -13.33
CA ASP A 172 24.73 -9.37 -14.79
C ASP A 172 26.08 -9.27 -15.50
N ALA A 173 27.01 -8.47 -14.96
CA ALA A 173 28.34 -8.32 -15.51
C ALA A 173 29.17 -9.61 -15.42
N ALA A 174 28.98 -10.39 -14.35
CA ALA A 174 29.68 -11.65 -14.15
C ALA A 174 29.19 -12.78 -15.08
N ALA A 175 27.90 -12.78 -15.44
CA ALA A 175 27.30 -13.82 -16.26
C ALA A 175 26.25 -13.24 -17.24
N PRO A 176 26.69 -12.57 -18.32
CA PRO A 176 25.77 -11.97 -19.28
C PRO A 176 25.00 -13.05 -20.06
N GLY A 177 23.69 -12.86 -20.19
CA GLY A 177 22.81 -13.71 -21.02
C GLY A 177 22.31 -15.00 -20.36
N THR A 178 22.58 -15.22 -19.07
CA THR A 178 22.11 -16.42 -18.34
C THR A 178 20.65 -16.31 -17.89
N MET A 179 20.07 -15.11 -17.90
CA MET A 179 18.72 -14.82 -17.45
C MET A 179 17.71 -14.84 -18.62
N PRO A 180 16.71 -15.76 -18.63
CA PRO A 180 15.79 -15.87 -19.76
C PRO A 180 14.80 -14.69 -19.92
N ASN A 181 14.57 -13.87 -18.89
CA ASN A 181 13.47 -12.89 -18.85
C ASN A 181 13.85 -11.59 -18.10
N ASP A 182 15.01 -11.02 -18.43
CA ASP A 182 15.48 -9.79 -17.77
C ASP A 182 14.61 -8.56 -18.10
N ALA A 183 13.96 -8.55 -19.26
CA ALA A 183 13.08 -7.46 -19.68
C ALA A 183 11.79 -7.36 -18.83
N ASP A 184 11.25 -8.48 -18.36
CA ASP A 184 9.95 -8.53 -17.70
C ASP A 184 9.95 -7.78 -16.37
N TRP A 185 10.92 -8.04 -15.50
CA TRP A 185 10.99 -7.37 -14.21
C TRP A 185 11.40 -5.89 -14.36
N LYS A 186 12.19 -5.54 -15.38
CA LYS A 186 12.54 -4.15 -15.71
C LYS A 186 11.30 -3.37 -16.14
N GLN A 187 10.41 -3.98 -16.93
CA GLN A 187 9.14 -3.39 -17.29
C GLN A 187 8.24 -3.19 -16.06
N GLU A 188 8.17 -4.17 -15.17
CA GLU A 188 7.43 -4.04 -13.91
C GLU A 188 8.00 -2.91 -13.04
N MET A 189 9.32 -2.78 -12.92
CA MET A 189 9.95 -1.64 -12.23
C MET A 189 9.52 -0.29 -12.81
N ALA A 190 9.51 -0.15 -14.12
CA ALA A 190 9.08 1.07 -14.78
C ALA A 190 7.59 1.38 -14.52
N ALA A 191 6.75 0.35 -14.46
CA ALA A 191 5.34 0.49 -14.09
C ALA A 191 5.19 0.97 -12.64
N GLN A 192 5.89 0.34 -11.69
CA GLN A 192 5.90 0.72 -10.29
C GLN A 192 6.40 2.17 -10.08
N ASP A 193 7.44 2.58 -10.82
CA ASP A 193 7.96 3.96 -10.83
C ASP A 193 6.88 4.96 -11.26
N SER A 194 6.10 4.63 -12.28
CA SER A 194 4.99 5.46 -12.75
C SER A 194 3.88 5.57 -11.70
N THR A 195 3.44 4.45 -11.12
CA THR A 195 2.40 4.42 -10.09
C THR A 195 2.76 5.26 -8.88
N TYR A 196 4.02 5.23 -8.44
CA TYR A 196 4.45 6.06 -7.31
C TYR A 196 4.45 7.56 -7.61
N ARG A 197 4.82 7.95 -8.83
CA ARG A 197 4.74 9.37 -9.23
C ARG A 197 3.28 9.85 -9.18
N GLN A 198 2.33 8.99 -9.54
CA GLN A 198 0.90 9.28 -9.42
C GLN A 198 0.48 9.36 -7.94
N LEU A 199 0.81 8.37 -7.12
CA LEU A 199 0.50 8.39 -5.68
C LEU A 199 1.07 9.61 -4.97
N ARG A 200 2.30 10.01 -5.30
CA ARG A 200 2.92 11.23 -4.78
C ARG A 200 2.16 12.49 -5.22
N ALA A 201 1.71 12.51 -6.48
CA ALA A 201 0.90 13.59 -7.01
C ALA A 201 -0.51 13.60 -6.43
N ASP A 202 -1.05 12.49 -5.92
CA ASP A 202 -2.37 12.43 -5.29
C ASP A 202 -2.33 12.78 -3.79
N LEU A 203 -1.20 12.52 -3.12
CA LEU A 203 -1.03 12.61 -1.67
C LEU A 203 -1.56 13.92 -1.04
N PHE A 204 -1.35 15.07 -1.68
CA PHE A 204 -1.72 16.39 -1.13
C PHE A 204 -3.12 16.88 -1.53
N GLN A 205 -3.81 16.12 -2.36
CA GLN A 205 -5.09 16.47 -2.99
C GLN A 205 -6.17 15.45 -2.65
N ASN A 206 -5.75 14.28 -2.16
CA ASN A 206 -6.64 13.24 -1.69
C ASN A 206 -7.23 13.65 -0.33
N PRO A 207 -8.56 13.51 -0.13
CA PRO A 207 -9.18 13.72 1.17
C PRO A 207 -8.69 12.76 2.27
N ASP A 208 -8.12 11.60 1.89
CA ASP A 208 -7.49 10.63 2.78
C ASP A 208 -5.99 10.45 2.44
N PRO A 209 -5.11 11.33 2.94
CA PRO A 209 -3.68 11.25 2.67
C PRO A 209 -2.99 10.05 3.32
N ASN A 210 -3.58 9.47 4.37
CA ASN A 210 -3.00 8.31 5.05
C ASN A 210 -3.12 7.06 4.18
N ALA A 211 -4.29 6.85 3.55
CA ALA A 211 -4.47 5.74 2.60
C ALA A 211 -3.50 5.84 1.41
N VAL A 212 -3.23 7.05 0.92
CA VAL A 212 -2.24 7.26 -0.16
C VAL A 212 -0.83 6.98 0.33
N LEU A 213 -0.47 7.39 1.55
CA LEU A 213 0.83 7.08 2.16
C LEU A 213 1.05 5.56 2.29
N ASP A 214 0.03 4.82 2.71
CA ASP A 214 0.10 3.36 2.81
C ASP A 214 0.31 2.72 1.43
N ALA A 215 -0.41 3.19 0.41
CA ALA A 215 -0.21 2.74 -0.97
C ALA A 215 1.19 3.08 -1.51
N MET A 216 1.75 4.25 -1.15
CA MET A 216 3.14 4.61 -1.49
C MET A 216 4.14 3.66 -0.83
N ASN A 217 3.94 3.32 0.44
CA ASN A 217 4.78 2.35 1.15
C ASN A 217 4.72 0.98 0.47
N GLN A 218 3.51 0.49 0.17
CA GLN A 218 3.31 -0.78 -0.52
C GLN A 218 3.97 -0.79 -1.91
N ASN A 219 3.89 0.30 -2.68
CA ASN A 219 4.56 0.40 -3.97
C ASN A 219 6.09 0.24 -3.84
N LEU A 220 6.70 0.90 -2.84
CA LEU A 220 8.14 0.78 -2.58
C LEU A 220 8.54 -0.62 -2.10
N GLN A 221 7.71 -1.26 -1.29
CA GLN A 221 7.90 -2.65 -0.87
C GLN A 221 7.89 -3.60 -2.06
N ILE A 222 6.91 -3.47 -2.96
CA ILE A 222 6.82 -4.29 -4.18
C ILE A 222 8.09 -4.17 -5.01
N ARG A 223 8.65 -2.94 -5.14
CA ARG A 223 9.91 -2.76 -5.87
C ARG A 223 11.05 -3.53 -5.24
N LEU A 224 11.18 -3.45 -3.92
CA LEU A 224 12.22 -4.16 -3.19
C LEU A 224 12.06 -5.68 -3.32
N ASP A 225 10.83 -6.17 -3.24
CA ASP A 225 10.52 -7.60 -3.36
C ASP A 225 10.86 -8.15 -4.75
N ILE A 226 10.55 -7.41 -5.81
CA ILE A 226 10.93 -7.78 -7.18
C ILE A 226 12.45 -7.89 -7.28
N LEU A 227 13.20 -6.91 -6.78
CA LEU A 227 14.66 -6.94 -6.83
C LEU A 227 15.25 -8.11 -6.04
N ASN A 228 14.75 -8.35 -4.83
CA ASN A 228 15.17 -9.48 -4.00
C ASN A 228 14.87 -10.83 -4.68
N GLN A 229 13.71 -10.95 -5.32
CA GLN A 229 13.34 -12.14 -6.06
C GLN A 229 14.28 -12.37 -7.26
N GLN A 230 14.66 -11.30 -7.97
CA GLN A 230 15.63 -11.40 -9.07
C GLN A 230 17.00 -11.84 -8.57
N LEU A 231 17.49 -11.28 -7.48
CA LEU A 231 18.77 -11.70 -6.86
C LEU A 231 18.74 -13.17 -6.46
N ARG A 232 17.68 -13.62 -5.78
CA ARG A 232 17.52 -15.03 -5.41
C ARG A 232 17.53 -15.94 -6.62
N THR A 233 16.85 -15.54 -7.70
CA THR A 233 16.77 -16.33 -8.94
C THR A 233 18.16 -16.45 -9.59
N ARG A 234 18.97 -15.37 -9.60
CA ARG A 234 20.34 -15.41 -10.14
C ARG A 234 21.23 -16.33 -9.34
N GLU A 235 21.17 -16.20 -8.02
CA GLU A 235 21.98 -17.02 -7.13
C GLU A 235 21.63 -18.50 -7.27
N GLN A 236 20.35 -18.84 -7.38
CA GLN A 236 19.91 -20.21 -7.66
C GLN A 236 20.46 -20.72 -9.00
N ILE A 237 20.33 -19.94 -10.09
CA ILE A 237 20.84 -20.35 -11.41
C ILE A 237 22.35 -20.58 -11.37
N ARG A 238 23.09 -19.75 -10.62
CA ARG A 238 24.54 -19.92 -10.43
C ARG A 238 24.86 -21.20 -9.67
N GLN A 239 24.21 -21.43 -8.54
CA GLN A 239 24.41 -22.65 -7.74
C GLN A 239 24.12 -23.91 -8.56
N TYR A 240 23.04 -23.92 -9.33
CA TYR A 240 22.74 -25.04 -10.23
C TYR A 240 23.83 -25.26 -11.30
N HIS A 241 24.42 -24.19 -11.84
CA HIS A 241 25.54 -24.32 -12.78
C HIS A 241 26.78 -24.88 -12.09
N ASP A 242 27.16 -24.34 -10.93
CA ASP A 242 28.35 -24.76 -10.18
C ASP A 242 28.24 -26.24 -9.74
N ASP A 243 27.09 -26.66 -9.22
CA ASP A 243 26.81 -28.05 -8.85
C ASP A 243 26.86 -28.99 -10.07
N ALA A 244 26.32 -28.56 -11.23
CA ALA A 244 26.39 -29.35 -12.46
C ALA A 244 27.83 -29.53 -12.95
N TYR A 245 28.68 -28.51 -12.82
CA TYR A 245 30.10 -28.59 -13.19
C TYR A 245 30.89 -29.51 -12.26
N THR A 246 30.66 -29.45 -10.94
CA THR A 246 31.37 -30.31 -9.97
C THR A 246 31.03 -31.79 -10.17
N LEU A 247 29.77 -32.12 -10.46
CA LEU A 247 29.35 -33.51 -10.71
C LEU A 247 29.89 -34.09 -12.03
N ALA A 248 30.18 -33.23 -13.02
CA ALA A 248 30.77 -33.64 -14.29
C ALA A 248 32.30 -33.83 -14.21
N ALA A 249 32.97 -33.15 -13.27
CA ALA A 249 34.42 -33.24 -13.08
C ALA A 249 34.87 -34.49 -12.30
N ASP A 250 33.96 -35.13 -11.55
CA ASP A 250 34.23 -36.33 -10.73
C ASP A 250 33.87 -37.66 -11.45
N LYS A 251 33.67 -37.62 -12.78
CA LYS A 251 33.43 -38.79 -13.64
C LYS A 251 34.54 -38.95 -14.67
#